data_AF-A0A1D6MLF8-F1
#
_entry.id   AF-A0A1D6MLF8-F1
#
_cell.length_a   1.000
_cell.length_b   1.000
_cell.length_c   1.000
_cell.angle_alpha   90.00
_cell.angle_beta   90.00
_cell.angle_gamma   90.00
#
_symmetry.space_group_name_H-M   'P 1'
#
loop_
_entity.id
_entity.type
_entity.pdbx_description
1 polymer ?
#
loop_
_entity_poly.entity_id
_entity_poly.type
_entity_poly.pdbx_seq_one_letter_code
_entity_poly.pdbx_strand_id
1 'polypeptide(L)'
;MLVNLGVPWVILGHSERRALLGESNEFVGDKVAYALSQGLKVIACVGETLEQREAGSTMDVVAAQTKAIAEKIKDWSNVVVAYEPVWAIGTGKVATPAQAQEVSFFLEVSTGSYIFICFSVGL
;
A
#
# COMPACT_ATOMS: atom_id res chain seq x y z
N MET A 1 14.40 0.52 17.48
CA MET A 1 14.68 1.98 17.52
C MET A 1 13.38 2.80 17.57
N LEU A 2 12.51 2.73 16.56
CA LEU A 2 11.27 3.54 16.49
C LEU A 2 10.37 3.39 17.74
N VAL A 3 10.14 2.15 18.19
CA VAL A 3 9.37 1.86 19.41
C VAL A 3 9.98 2.54 20.65
N ASN A 4 11.30 2.48 20.81
CA ASN A 4 12.00 3.11 21.93
C ASN A 4 11.92 4.65 21.89
N LEU A 5 11.71 5.22 20.70
CA LEU A 5 11.48 6.66 20.51
C LEU A 5 10.00 7.04 20.67
N GLY A 6 9.13 6.08 21.00
CA GLY A 6 7.69 6.31 21.14
C GLY A 6 6.97 6.57 19.81
N VAL A 7 7.59 6.22 18.67
CA VAL A 7 6.97 6.40 17.35
C VAL A 7 5.90 5.31 17.14
N PRO A 8 4.63 5.67 16.92
CA PRO A 8 3.53 4.69 16.89
C PRO A 8 3.29 4.03 15.53
N TRP A 9 3.68 4.70 14.43
CA TRP A 9 3.35 4.28 13.06
C TRP A 9 4.58 4.24 12.17
N VAL A 10 4.56 3.36 11.17
CA VAL A 10 5.57 3.28 10.11
C VAL A 10 4.92 3.09 8.74
N ILE A 11 5.46 3.76 7.73
CA ILE A 11 5.07 3.58 6.32
C ILE A 11 5.96 2.51 5.70
N LEU A 12 5.37 1.50 5.07
CA LEU A 12 6.07 0.39 4.43
C LEU A 12 5.55 0.15 3.02
N GLY A 13 6.46 -0.17 2.09
CA GLY A 13 6.10 -0.46 0.70
C GLY A 13 5.73 0.76 -0.15
N HIS A 14 6.11 1.98 0.28
CA HIS A 14 5.90 3.21 -0.50
C HIS A 14 6.46 3.05 -1.92
N SER A 15 5.73 3.56 -2.91
CA SER A 15 6.05 3.45 -4.34
C SER A 15 7.52 3.82 -4.66
N GLU A 16 8.04 4.91 -4.11
CA GLU A 16 9.44 5.32 -4.28
C GLU A 16 10.44 4.27 -3.79
N ARG A 17 10.17 3.59 -2.67
CA ARG A 17 11.06 2.55 -2.14
C ARG A 17 11.01 1.30 -3.01
N ARG A 18 9.84 0.94 -3.54
CA ARG A 18 9.70 -0.16 -4.49
C ARG A 18 10.46 0.12 -5.78
N ALA A 19 10.35 1.35 -6.30
CA ALA A 19 10.99 1.76 -7.55
C ALA A 19 12.51 1.95 -7.41
N LEU A 20 12.97 2.68 -6.38
CA LEU A 20 14.38 3.08 -6.25
C LEU A 20 15.23 2.05 -5.53
N LEU A 21 14.64 1.28 -4.60
CA LEU A 21 15.36 0.31 -3.76
C LEU A 21 14.98 -1.14 -4.06
N GLY A 22 14.06 -1.36 -5.00
CA GLY A 22 13.68 -2.71 -5.45
C GLY A 22 12.96 -3.54 -4.38
N GLU A 23 12.19 -2.90 -3.49
CA GLU A 23 11.45 -3.64 -2.44
C GLU A 23 10.35 -4.53 -3.06
N SER A 24 10.54 -5.85 -3.01
CA SER A 24 9.58 -6.84 -3.52
C SER A 24 8.34 -6.96 -2.62
N ASN A 25 7.29 -7.61 -3.13
CA ASN A 25 6.05 -7.83 -2.37
C ASN A 25 6.28 -8.65 -1.10
N GLU A 26 7.09 -9.70 -1.22
CA GLU A 26 7.43 -10.60 -0.12
C GLU A 26 8.23 -9.86 0.95
N PHE A 27 9.20 -9.03 0.51
CA PHE A 27 10.02 -8.24 1.42
C PHE A 27 9.20 -7.19 2.18
N VAL A 28 8.24 -6.55 1.52
CA VAL A 28 7.29 -5.65 2.20
C VAL A 28 6.43 -6.43 3.18
N GLY A 29 5.90 -7.60 2.81
CA GLY A 29 5.14 -8.46 3.71
C GLY A 29 5.93 -8.85 4.97
N ASP A 30 7.20 -9.22 4.82
CA ASP A 30 8.09 -9.54 5.95
C ASP A 30 8.29 -8.34 6.87
N LYS A 31 8.48 -7.14 6.32
CA LYS A 31 8.59 -5.91 7.12
C LYS A 31 7.32 -5.57 7.87
N VAL A 32 6.16 -5.75 7.24
CA VAL A 32 4.85 -5.50 7.87
C VAL A 32 4.68 -6.41 9.08
N ALA A 33 4.91 -7.72 8.90
CA ALA A 33 4.83 -8.68 10.00
C ALA A 33 5.84 -8.35 11.12
N TYR A 34 7.07 -8.00 10.76
CA TYR A 34 8.08 -7.61 11.73
C TYR A 34 7.68 -6.35 12.51
N ALA A 35 7.23 -5.28 11.83
CA ALA A 35 6.79 -4.04 12.48
C ALA A 35 5.65 -4.28 13.48
N LEU A 36 4.64 -5.05 13.08
CA LEU A 36 3.53 -5.43 13.96
C LEU A 36 4.01 -6.25 15.16
N SER A 37 4.95 -7.20 14.97
CA SER A 37 5.50 -8.00 16.08
C SER A 37 6.21 -7.16 17.14
N GLN A 38 6.69 -5.97 16.77
CA GLN A 38 7.35 -5.03 17.68
C GLN A 38 6.36 -4.03 18.31
N GLY A 39 5.06 -4.14 18.01
CA GLY A 39 4.01 -3.25 18.52
C GLY A 39 3.85 -1.94 17.75
N LEU A 40 4.46 -1.81 16.56
CA LEU A 40 4.20 -0.67 15.68
C LEU A 40 2.90 -0.90 14.90
N LYS A 41 2.22 0.19 14.58
CA LYS A 41 1.14 0.20 13.60
C LYS A 41 1.69 0.49 12.21
N VAL A 42 1.07 -0.04 11.17
CA VAL A 42 1.64 -0.03 9.82
C VAL A 42 0.70 0.65 8.82
N ILE A 43 1.27 1.57 8.03
CA ILE A 43 0.66 2.05 6.79
C ILE A 43 1.34 1.29 5.64
N ALA A 44 0.61 0.34 5.05
CA ALA A 44 1.12 -0.50 3.96
C ALA A 44 0.70 0.10 2.61
N CYS A 45 1.67 0.55 1.82
CA CYS A 45 1.41 1.15 0.52
C CYS A 45 1.35 0.09 -0.59
N VAL A 46 0.31 0.21 -1.43
CA VAL A 46 0.04 -0.62 -2.61
C VAL A 46 -0.35 0.27 -3.78
N GLY A 47 -0.06 -0.15 -5.00
CA GLY A 47 -0.25 0.67 -6.18
C GLY A 47 0.33 0.07 -7.44
N GLU A 48 -0.29 0.39 -8.57
CA GLU A 48 0.12 0.02 -9.91
C GLU A 48 0.83 1.17 -10.63
N THR A 49 1.77 0.81 -11.51
CA THR A 49 2.44 1.70 -12.46
C THR A 49 1.51 2.10 -13.62
N LEU A 50 1.92 3.10 -14.41
CA LEU A 50 1.13 3.54 -15.57
C LEU A 50 0.98 2.42 -16.59
N GLU A 51 2.05 1.68 -16.83
CA GLU A 51 2.09 0.56 -17.78
C GLU A 51 1.13 -0.56 -17.33
N GLN A 52 1.07 -0.85 -16.04
CA GLN A 52 0.16 -1.85 -15.47
C GLN A 52 -1.30 -1.38 -15.53
N ARG A 53 -1.56 -0.08 -15.33
CA ARG A 53 -2.89 0.52 -15.50
C ARG A 53 -3.37 0.40 -16.94
N GLU A 54 -2.53 0.80 -17.90
CA GLU A 54 -2.83 0.78 -19.33
C GLU A 54 -2.99 -0.66 -19.86
N ALA A 55 -2.32 -1.64 -19.25
CA ALA A 55 -2.51 -3.06 -19.50
C ALA A 55 -3.77 -3.66 -18.86
N GLY A 56 -4.52 -2.89 -18.05
CA GLY A 56 -5.71 -3.37 -17.34
C GLY A 56 -5.41 -4.29 -16.15
N SER A 57 -4.17 -4.31 -15.66
CA SER A 57 -3.69 -5.22 -14.61
C SER A 57 -3.74 -4.61 -13.19
N THR A 58 -4.40 -3.47 -13.01
CA THR A 58 -4.50 -2.75 -11.72
C THR A 58 -4.88 -3.69 -10.57
N MET A 59 -5.98 -4.42 -10.72
CA MET A 59 -6.51 -5.28 -9.66
C MET A 59 -5.57 -6.44 -9.38
N ASP A 60 -4.96 -7.03 -10.41
CA ASP A 60 -4.01 -8.14 -10.25
C ASP A 60 -2.76 -7.71 -9.47
N VAL A 61 -2.23 -6.51 -9.78
CA VAL A 61 -1.06 -5.95 -9.10
C VAL A 61 -1.37 -5.64 -7.64
N VAL A 62 -2.47 -4.93 -7.38
CA VAL A 62 -2.88 -4.56 -6.02
C VAL A 62 -3.23 -5.81 -5.20
N ALA A 63 -3.88 -6.81 -5.82
CA ALA A 63 -4.17 -8.09 -5.19
C ALA A 63 -2.89 -8.84 -4.84
N ALA A 64 -1.91 -8.91 -5.75
CA ALA A 64 -0.64 -9.60 -5.49
C ALA A 64 0.15 -8.93 -4.35
N GLN A 65 0.20 -7.60 -4.33
CA GLN A 65 0.86 -6.84 -3.27
C GLN A 65 0.18 -7.05 -1.91
N THR A 66 -1.15 -6.96 -1.87
CA THR A 66 -1.94 -7.15 -0.64
C THR A 66 -1.87 -8.61 -0.16
N LYS A 67 -1.89 -9.57 -1.08
CA LYS A 67 -1.79 -11.01 -0.78
C LYS A 67 -0.45 -11.35 -0.12
N ALA A 68 0.66 -10.80 -0.61
CA ALA A 68 1.97 -11.03 0.00
C ALA A 68 2.03 -10.54 1.47
N ILE A 69 1.28 -9.50 1.81
CA ILE A 69 1.12 -9.05 3.20
C ILE A 69 0.22 -10.03 3.97
N ALA A 70 -0.93 -10.41 3.41
CA ALA A 70 -1.89 -11.36 4.00
C ALA A 70 -1.29 -12.75 4.28
N GLU A 71 -0.30 -13.17 3.51
CA GLU A 71 0.43 -14.43 3.76
C GLU A 71 1.31 -14.37 5.03
N LYS A 72 1.66 -13.17 5.48
CA LYS A 72 2.55 -12.93 6.63
C LYS A 72 1.80 -12.53 7.90
N ILE A 73 0.59 -11.99 7.76
CA ILE A 73 -0.21 -11.49 8.89
C ILE A 73 -1.64 -12.01 8.84
N LYS A 74 -2.23 -12.25 10.02
CA LYS A 74 -3.64 -12.65 10.15
C LYS A 74 -4.52 -11.56 10.73
N ASP A 75 -3.94 -10.71 11.57
CA ASP A 75 -4.62 -9.59 12.21
C ASP A 75 -4.27 -8.29 11.49
N TRP A 76 -5.30 -7.58 11.04
CA TRP A 76 -5.20 -6.31 10.34
C TRP A 76 -5.60 -5.11 11.23
N SER A 77 -5.93 -5.33 12.50
CA SER A 77 -6.39 -4.29 13.43
C SER A 77 -5.46 -3.09 13.57
N ASN A 78 -4.16 -3.29 13.33
CA ASN A 78 -3.11 -2.26 13.40
C ASN A 78 -2.49 -1.95 12.03
N VAL A 79 -3.20 -2.27 10.94
CA VAL A 79 -2.76 -2.04 9.56
C VAL A 79 -3.75 -1.13 8.85
N VAL A 80 -3.23 -0.10 8.21
CA VAL A 80 -3.93 0.72 7.23
C VAL A 80 -3.32 0.45 5.87
N VAL A 81 -4.15 0.14 4.87
CA VAL A 81 -3.68 0.01 3.48
C VAL A 81 -3.84 1.36 2.78
N ALA A 82 -2.72 1.88 2.28
CA ALA A 82 -2.68 3.11 1.50
C ALA A 82 -2.58 2.75 0.01
N TYR A 83 -3.59 3.12 -0.76
CA TYR A 83 -3.57 2.96 -2.20
C TYR A 83 -2.95 4.20 -2.87
N GLU A 84 -1.86 3.97 -3.60
CA GLU A 84 -1.06 4.97 -4.31
C GLU A 84 -1.12 4.69 -5.81
N PRO A 85 -1.96 5.36 -6.60
CA PRO A 85 -1.89 5.26 -8.06
C PRO A 85 -0.56 5.87 -8.53
N VAL A 86 0.48 5.04 -8.71
CA VAL A 86 1.86 5.49 -8.94
C VAL A 86 1.95 6.38 -10.17
N TRP A 87 1.12 6.10 -11.17
CA TRP A 87 0.99 6.87 -12.39
C TRP A 87 0.47 8.30 -12.22
N ALA A 88 -0.14 8.63 -11.07
CA ALA A 88 -0.65 9.96 -10.75
C ALA A 88 0.29 10.76 -9.82
N ILE A 89 1.43 10.18 -9.41
CA ILE A 89 2.38 10.83 -8.51
C ILE A 89 3.34 11.70 -9.32
N GLY A 90 3.24 13.03 -9.20
CA GLY A 90 4.17 13.96 -9.84
C GLY A 90 4.14 13.98 -11.37
N THR A 91 3.11 13.41 -12.00
CA THR A 91 2.96 13.34 -13.47
C THR A 91 2.03 14.39 -14.06
N GLY A 92 1.36 15.19 -13.22
CA GLY A 92 0.28 16.10 -13.63
C GLY A 92 -1.01 15.40 -14.04
N LYS A 93 -1.06 14.06 -14.04
CA LYS A 93 -2.28 13.26 -14.19
C LYS A 93 -2.88 13.01 -12.81
N VAL A 94 -4.18 13.20 -12.68
CA VAL A 94 -4.90 13.02 -11.40
C VAL A 94 -5.87 11.86 -11.54
N ALA A 95 -5.83 10.92 -10.60
CA ALA A 95 -6.83 9.87 -10.50
C ALA A 95 -8.19 10.47 -10.16
N THR A 96 -9.22 10.14 -10.96
CA THR A 96 -10.57 10.62 -10.66
C THR A 96 -11.09 9.98 -9.37
N PRO A 97 -12.01 10.63 -8.63
CA PRO A 97 -12.61 10.03 -7.44
C PRO A 97 -13.23 8.66 -7.70
N ALA A 98 -13.82 8.44 -8.89
CA ALA A 98 -14.37 7.14 -9.28
C ALA A 98 -13.28 6.06 -9.43
N GLN A 99 -12.13 6.39 -10.03
CA GLN A 99 -11.00 5.46 -10.16
C GLN A 99 -10.39 5.11 -8.79
N ALA A 100 -10.31 6.07 -7.88
CA ALA A 100 -9.85 5.81 -6.51
C ALA A 100 -10.86 4.95 -5.74
N GLN A 101 -12.15 5.23 -5.89
CA GLN A 101 -13.23 4.47 -5.24
C GLN A 101 -13.26 3.01 -5.70
N GLU A 102 -13.05 2.76 -6.99
CA GLU A 102 -13.02 1.41 -7.58
C GLU A 102 -11.99 0.51 -6.86
N VAL A 103 -10.76 0.99 -6.72
CA VAL A 103 -9.68 0.23 -6.06
C VAL A 103 -9.87 0.18 -4.56
N SER A 104 -10.35 1.26 -3.95
CA SER A 104 -10.68 1.28 -2.51
C SER A 104 -11.72 0.23 -2.15
N PHE A 105 -12.79 0.11 -2.95
CA PHE A 105 -13.84 -0.90 -2.74
C PHE A 105 -13.28 -2.32 -2.89
N PHE A 106 -12.44 -2.56 -3.89
CA PHE A 106 -11.77 -3.85 -4.07
C PHE A 106 -10.91 -4.25 -2.86
N LEU A 107 -10.13 -3.31 -2.34
CA LEU A 107 -9.28 -3.52 -1.17
C LEU A 107 -10.09 -3.75 0.10
N GLU A 108 -11.21 -3.05 0.27
CA GLU A 108 -12.10 -3.18 1.44
C GLU A 108 -12.68 -4.58 1.52
N VAL A 109 -13.21 -5.08 0.40
CA VAL A 109 -13.71 -6.46 0.28
C VAL A 109 -12.61 -7.49 0.55
N SER A 110 -11.38 -7.21 0.13
CA SER A 110 -10.27 -8.17 0.21
C SER A 110 -9.61 -8.25 1.59
N THR A 111 -9.61 -7.16 2.37
CA THR A 111 -8.85 -7.07 3.64
C THR A 111 -9.73 -6.87 4.87
N GLY A 112 -11.00 -6.50 4.71
CA GLY A 112 -11.91 -6.23 5.83
C GLY A 112 -11.47 -5.09 6.76
N SER A 113 -10.54 -4.24 6.33
CA SER A 113 -9.91 -3.19 7.14
C SER A 113 -10.32 -1.80 6.67
N TYR A 114 -10.24 -0.81 7.57
CA TYR A 114 -10.48 0.59 7.21
C TYR A 114 -9.36 1.09 6.30
N ILE A 115 -9.73 1.32 5.04
CA ILE A 115 -8.86 1.65 3.92
C ILE A 115 -9.24 3.04 3.45
N PHE A 116 -8.32 4.00 3.58
CA PHE A 116 -8.27 5.15 2.68
C PHE A 116 -7.05 6.02 2.98
N ILE A 117 -6.28 6.38 1.95
CA ILE A 117 -5.92 7.76 1.59
C ILE A 117 -5.25 7.69 0.21
N CYS A 118 -5.90 8.28 -0.79
CA CYS A 118 -5.35 8.52 -2.11
C CYS A 118 -4.39 9.72 -2.05
N PHE A 119 -3.08 9.49 -2.11
CA PHE A 119 -2.11 10.56 -2.33
C PHE A 119 -2.11 10.95 -3.81
N SER A 120 -3.03 11.83 -4.19
CA SER A 120 -2.82 12.70 -5.35
C SER A 120 -2.00 13.90 -4.88
N VAL A 121 -0.68 13.79 -4.80
CA VAL A 121 0.18 14.98 -4.80
C VAL A 121 0.21 15.52 -6.22
N GLY A 122 -0.87 16.22 -6.59
CA GLY A 122 -0.84 17.22 -7.63
C GLY A 122 -0.17 18.46 -7.03
N LEU A 123 1.12 18.63 -7.32
CA LEU A 123 1.79 19.94 -7.26
C LEU A 123 2.03 20.40 -8.69
#